data_AF-A0A1P8Q4S0-F1
#
_entry.id   AF-A0A1P8Q4S0-F1
#
_cell.length_a   1.000
_cell.length_b   1.000
_cell.length_c   1.000
_cell.angle_alpha   90.00
_cell.angle_beta   90.00
_cell.angle_gamma   90.00
#
_symmetry.space_group_name_H-M   'P 1'
#
loop_
_entity.id
_entity.type
_entity.pdbx_description
1 polymer ?
#
loop_
_entity_poly.entity_id
_entity_poly.type
_entity_poly.pdbx_seq_one_letter_code
_entity_poly.pdbx_strand_id
1 'polypeptide(L)'
;MATSNKLTRTARVASHAFLSAQYEDKKGNVVISKPVGDGNTLDLATIFKNSEFSGGTSGGGGTMPTDSTGLDADYTNYIGSTKIIWSNSGSNYDISQINKLNIASALGTNSEYLYDGLQFNISLKRTAVIKGVKGTSTSIPLIYDRSNSFKVSKFITTTPIPISLKKVDLSTGNDISISLDGMGENINSSGAVLKPKIIIKLKSDNTLDIQSVSGYDLNMASGENSGAYYDIVVNTINSFEILSTPITQYLPDGTILFDGSTNDSAKLSNLINGFSNVGGGIEVTLSNHLYYLNSDTFIIKDNTAKMTFNTSIKISKEKLIDGNSISDLVVISPASFSGWKIGTSDGVAGTSLNDSFVSGTGSSILIQKNAIKSNVYVQSVKNDTERLFARIEQVKTYLYDSKVE
;
A
#
# COMPACT_ATOMS: atom_id res chain seq x y z
N MET A 1 22.26 -56.85 -30.18
CA MET A 1 22.30 -55.61 -30.98
C MET A 1 20.87 -55.17 -31.25
N ALA A 2 20.38 -54.14 -30.55
CA ALA A 2 19.02 -53.64 -30.73
C ALA A 2 19.02 -52.52 -31.78
N THR A 3 18.34 -52.76 -32.91
CA THR A 3 18.17 -51.83 -34.02
C THR A 3 17.14 -50.77 -33.65
N SER A 4 17.59 -49.55 -33.34
CA SER A 4 16.71 -48.41 -33.12
C SER A 4 15.95 -48.04 -34.40
N ASN A 5 14.61 -48.07 -34.35
CA ASN A 5 13.70 -47.74 -35.44
C ASN A 5 13.87 -46.27 -35.90
N LYS A 6 13.89 -46.04 -37.23
CA LYS A 6 14.02 -44.73 -37.90
C LYS A 6 12.96 -43.72 -37.45
N LEU A 7 11.76 -44.16 -37.06
CA LEU A 7 10.70 -43.29 -36.55
C LEU A 7 11.10 -42.61 -35.23
N THR A 8 11.82 -43.32 -34.35
CA THR A 8 12.40 -42.79 -33.11
C THR A 8 13.53 -41.78 -33.37
N ARG A 9 14.24 -41.92 -34.50
CA ARG A 9 15.27 -40.93 -34.92
C ARG A 9 14.62 -39.66 -35.45
N THR A 10 13.57 -39.75 -36.27
CA THR A 10 12.85 -38.56 -36.76
C THR A 10 12.11 -37.84 -35.62
N ALA A 11 11.53 -38.57 -34.66
CA ALA A 11 10.94 -37.99 -33.46
C ALA A 11 11.97 -37.29 -32.54
N ARG A 12 13.19 -37.85 -32.40
CA ARG A 12 14.31 -37.17 -31.70
C ARG A 12 14.79 -35.90 -32.41
N VAL A 13 14.74 -35.86 -33.74
CA VAL A 13 15.12 -34.68 -34.53
C VAL A 13 14.03 -33.60 -34.46
N ALA A 14 12.75 -33.97 -34.43
CA ALA A 14 11.64 -33.03 -34.30
C ALA A 14 11.42 -32.52 -32.87
N SER A 15 11.78 -33.29 -31.83
CA SER A 15 11.75 -32.82 -30.42
C SER A 15 12.86 -31.82 -30.09
N HIS A 16 13.80 -31.59 -31.01
CA HIS A 16 14.80 -30.52 -30.94
C HIS A 16 14.45 -29.39 -31.91
N ALA A 17 13.21 -28.88 -31.83
CA ALA A 17 12.83 -27.64 -32.49
C ALA A 17 13.84 -26.54 -32.09
N PHE A 18 14.60 -26.08 -33.08
CA PHE A 18 15.69 -25.13 -32.95
C PHE A 18 15.17 -23.77 -32.44
N LEU A 19 15.30 -23.52 -31.14
CA LEU A 19 15.12 -22.18 -30.60
C LEU A 19 16.39 -21.38 -30.89
N SER A 20 16.39 -20.60 -31.98
CA SER A 20 17.34 -19.50 -32.13
C SER A 20 16.86 -18.30 -31.33
N ALA A 21 17.76 -17.58 -30.67
CA ALA A 21 17.44 -16.32 -30.02
C ALA A 21 17.81 -15.16 -30.93
N GLN A 22 16.90 -14.21 -31.14
CA GLN A 22 17.21 -12.92 -31.75
C GLN A 22 17.41 -11.89 -30.63
N TYR A 23 18.49 -11.11 -30.69
CA TYR A 23 18.79 -10.07 -29.72
C TYR A 23 19.48 -8.89 -30.39
N GLU A 24 19.44 -7.72 -29.78
CA GLU A 24 20.12 -6.52 -30.26
C GLU A 24 21.54 -6.44 -29.65
N ASP A 25 22.56 -6.26 -30.49
CA ASP A 25 23.95 -6.12 -30.04
C ASP A 25 24.26 -4.69 -29.55
N LYS A 26 25.44 -4.50 -28.95
CA LYS A 26 25.92 -3.19 -28.44
C LYS A 26 26.00 -2.06 -29.48
N LYS A 27 25.78 -2.36 -30.76
CA LYS A 27 25.80 -1.38 -31.86
C LYS A 27 24.39 -1.16 -32.44
N GLY A 28 23.36 -1.72 -31.82
CA GLY A 28 21.97 -1.60 -32.26
C GLY A 28 21.58 -2.55 -33.40
N ASN A 29 22.38 -3.58 -33.70
CA ASN A 29 22.07 -4.53 -34.77
C ASN A 29 21.31 -5.74 -34.22
N VAL A 30 20.29 -6.20 -34.95
CA VAL A 30 19.63 -7.47 -34.65
C VAL A 30 20.54 -8.63 -35.05
N VAL A 31 20.94 -9.43 -34.07
CA VAL A 31 21.81 -10.61 -34.21
C VAL A 31 21.03 -11.87 -33.84
N ILE A 32 21.26 -12.96 -34.59
CA ILE A 32 20.63 -14.26 -34.36
C ILE A 32 21.66 -15.22 -33.75
N SER A 33 21.46 -15.60 -32.50
CA SER A 33 22.24 -16.68 -31.86
C SER A 33 21.64 -18.03 -32.22
N LYS A 34 22.48 -18.88 -32.82
CA LYS A 34 22.14 -20.27 -33.13
C LYS A 34 22.62 -21.19 -32.01
N PRO A 35 21.94 -22.32 -31.74
CA PRO A 35 22.41 -23.30 -30.78
C PRO A 35 23.82 -23.82 -31.14
N VAL A 36 24.63 -24.12 -30.13
CA VAL A 36 26.00 -24.64 -30.28
C VAL A 36 26.21 -25.90 -29.44
N GLY A 37 27.16 -26.74 -29.87
CA GLY A 37 27.55 -27.98 -29.18
C GLY A 37 26.58 -29.16 -29.37
N ASP A 38 26.99 -30.34 -28.90
CA ASP A 38 26.27 -31.62 -29.09
C ASP A 38 24.88 -31.65 -28.43
N GLY A 39 24.61 -30.72 -27.51
CA GLY A 39 23.33 -30.57 -26.81
C GLY A 39 22.31 -29.66 -27.50
N ASN A 40 22.65 -29.01 -28.62
CA ASN A 40 21.81 -27.99 -29.27
C ASN A 40 21.27 -26.93 -28.28
N THR A 41 22.12 -26.48 -27.37
CA THR A 41 21.78 -25.45 -26.38
C THR A 41 22.13 -24.06 -26.90
N LEU A 42 21.31 -23.06 -26.58
CA LEU A 42 21.68 -21.67 -26.75
C LEU A 42 22.80 -21.31 -25.79
N ASP A 43 23.90 -20.77 -26.31
CA ASP A 43 24.96 -20.19 -25.49
C ASP A 43 24.52 -18.80 -25.00
N LEU A 44 23.78 -18.80 -23.89
CA LEU A 44 23.29 -17.59 -23.25
C LEU A 44 24.45 -16.70 -22.78
N ALA A 45 25.62 -17.26 -22.44
CA ALA A 45 26.76 -16.47 -21.98
C ALA A 45 27.32 -15.58 -23.10
N THR A 46 27.35 -16.08 -24.34
CA THR A 46 27.72 -15.27 -25.52
C THR A 46 26.66 -14.22 -25.84
N ILE A 47 25.37 -14.53 -25.70
CA ILE A 47 24.29 -13.55 -25.87
C ILE A 47 24.41 -12.41 -24.86
N PHE A 48 24.63 -12.71 -23.57
CA PHE A 48 24.79 -11.70 -22.52
C PHE A 48 26.04 -10.84 -22.67
N LYS A 49 27.15 -11.41 -23.18
CA LYS A 49 28.37 -10.61 -23.45
C LYS A 49 28.19 -9.59 -24.57
N ASN A 50 27.37 -9.93 -25.57
CA ASN A 50 27.23 -9.17 -26.81
C ASN A 50 26.01 -8.24 -26.83
N SER A 51 25.06 -8.42 -25.92
CA SER A 51 23.89 -7.55 -25.73
C SER A 51 24.13 -6.55 -24.59
N GLU A 52 23.35 -5.46 -24.55
CA GLU A 52 23.28 -4.54 -23.41
C GLU A 52 22.40 -5.06 -22.27
N PHE A 53 22.22 -6.37 -22.15
CA PHE A 53 21.60 -6.94 -20.95
C PHE A 53 22.56 -6.75 -19.78
N SER A 54 22.47 -5.59 -19.13
CA SER A 54 23.00 -5.35 -17.79
C SER A 54 22.11 -6.08 -16.79
N GLY A 55 22.15 -7.42 -16.84
CA GLY A 55 21.78 -8.25 -15.71
C GLY A 55 22.77 -7.93 -14.60
N GLY A 56 22.40 -6.99 -13.72
CA GLY A 56 23.15 -6.68 -12.53
C GLY A 56 23.46 -7.97 -11.80
N THR A 57 24.74 -8.25 -11.62
CA THR A 57 25.22 -9.38 -10.84
C THR A 57 24.92 -9.13 -9.37
N SER A 58 23.69 -9.42 -8.91
CA SER A 58 23.40 -9.62 -7.49
C SER A 58 23.53 -11.12 -7.18
N GLY A 59 24.75 -11.63 -7.30
CA GLY A 59 25.11 -12.96 -6.83
C GLY A 59 25.70 -12.89 -5.43
N GLY A 60 24.92 -13.33 -4.44
CA GLY A 60 25.44 -13.92 -3.21
C GLY A 60 25.86 -12.97 -2.09
N GLY A 61 25.05 -12.94 -1.02
CA GLY A 61 25.39 -12.31 0.26
C GLY A 61 24.80 -10.92 0.40
N GLY A 62 23.47 -10.84 0.59
CA GLY A 62 22.81 -9.56 0.87
C GLY A 62 23.24 -9.01 2.22
N THR A 63 24.36 -8.30 2.27
CA THR A 63 24.56 -7.28 3.27
C THR A 63 23.49 -6.22 3.04
N MET A 64 22.77 -5.85 4.11
CA MET A 64 21.83 -4.73 4.08
C MET A 64 22.46 -3.53 3.37
N PRO A 65 21.71 -2.74 2.58
CA PRO A 65 22.22 -1.44 2.16
C PRO A 65 22.56 -0.67 3.44
N THR A 66 23.81 -0.22 3.51
CA THR A 66 24.31 0.66 4.55
C THR A 66 24.80 1.93 3.88
N ASP A 67 24.04 3.00 4.03
CA ASP A 67 24.51 4.36 3.90
C ASP A 67 24.60 4.96 5.30
N SER A 68 25.75 5.60 5.45
CA SER A 68 26.23 6.39 6.56
C SER A 68 25.31 7.53 7.02
N THR A 69 24.25 7.91 6.29
CA THR A 69 23.37 9.01 6.67
C THR A 69 22.20 8.63 7.61
N GLY A 70 21.99 7.34 7.89
CA GLY A 70 20.84 6.87 8.69
C GLY A 70 19.48 7.02 7.97
N LEU A 71 19.49 7.52 6.74
CA LEU A 71 18.37 7.55 5.81
C LEU A 71 18.59 6.50 4.72
N ASP A 72 19.05 5.30 5.08
CA ASP A 72 19.43 4.31 4.07
C ASP A 72 18.61 3.04 4.10
N ALA A 73 17.88 2.85 3.01
CA ALA A 73 17.79 1.68 2.14
C ALA A 73 16.39 1.67 1.56
N ASP A 74 16.26 1.38 0.28
CA ASP A 74 14.97 0.95 -0.26
C ASP A 74 14.61 -0.41 0.36
N TYR A 75 14.04 -0.37 1.56
CA TYR A 75 13.60 -1.55 2.31
C TYR A 75 12.32 -2.15 1.71
N THR A 76 11.84 -1.68 0.55
CA THR A 76 10.57 -2.10 -0.02
C THR A 76 10.45 -3.63 -0.11
N ASN A 77 11.57 -4.32 -0.35
CA ASN A 77 11.61 -5.80 -0.40
C ASN A 77 12.03 -6.48 0.91
N TYR A 78 12.42 -5.72 1.94
CA TYR A 78 12.89 -6.24 3.23
C TYR A 78 11.91 -5.94 4.37
N ILE A 79 10.91 -5.08 4.18
CA ILE A 79 9.90 -4.82 5.20
C ILE A 79 8.93 -5.99 5.30
N GLY A 80 8.85 -6.56 6.50
CA GLY A 80 7.90 -7.60 6.89
C GLY A 80 6.58 -7.03 7.39
N SER A 81 6.13 -7.53 8.54
CA SER A 81 4.93 -7.01 9.19
C SER A 81 5.10 -5.55 9.56
N THR A 82 4.05 -4.77 9.31
CA THR A 82 3.92 -3.39 9.76
C THR A 82 2.71 -3.28 10.66
N LYS A 83 2.80 -2.46 11.72
CA LYS A 83 1.71 -2.22 12.66
C LYS A 83 1.53 -0.73 12.90
N ILE A 84 0.30 -0.24 12.79
CA ILE A 84 -0.01 1.16 13.09
C ILE A 84 0.22 1.40 14.59
N ILE A 85 1.01 2.42 14.88
CA ILE A 85 1.21 2.93 16.25
C ILE A 85 0.61 4.32 16.44
N TRP A 86 0.36 5.04 15.34
CA TRP A 86 -0.33 6.32 15.35
C TRP A 86 -0.98 6.61 13.99
N SER A 87 -2.16 7.24 14.00
CA SER A 87 -2.84 7.71 12.80
C SER A 87 -3.45 9.10 13.00
N ASN A 88 -3.42 9.89 11.92
CA ASN A 88 -3.98 11.25 11.90
C ASN A 88 -5.52 11.28 11.73
N SER A 89 -6.19 10.12 11.79
CA SER A 89 -7.64 9.99 11.57
C SER A 89 -8.51 10.53 12.71
N GLY A 90 -7.91 11.03 13.80
CA GLY A 90 -8.63 11.61 14.94
C GLY A 90 -7.87 12.68 15.73
N SER A 91 -6.81 13.27 15.18
CA SER A 91 -5.88 14.16 15.92
C SER A 91 -5.64 15.50 15.22
N ASN A 92 -5.36 16.54 16.03
CA ASN A 92 -5.00 17.90 15.64
C ASN A 92 -3.59 17.99 15.04
N TYR A 93 -3.26 17.19 14.01
CA TYR A 93 -1.95 17.35 13.35
C TYR A 93 -1.89 18.74 12.72
N ASP A 94 -1.10 19.61 13.33
CA ASP A 94 -0.95 21.00 12.91
C ASP A 94 0.44 21.17 12.32
N ILE A 95 0.48 21.44 11.02
CA ILE A 95 1.73 21.70 10.27
C ILE A 95 2.50 22.91 10.79
N SER A 96 1.84 23.82 11.54
CA SER A 96 2.45 25.04 12.08
C SER A 96 3.07 24.86 13.46
N GLN A 97 2.90 23.70 14.10
CA GLN A 97 3.33 23.45 15.47
C GLN A 97 4.13 22.14 15.60
N ILE A 98 4.73 21.96 16.78
CA ILE A 98 5.31 20.69 17.18
C ILE A 98 4.18 19.78 17.65
N ASN A 99 3.97 18.69 16.92
CA ASN A 99 2.99 17.67 17.23
C ASN A 99 3.59 16.67 18.21
N LYS A 100 3.02 16.58 19.41
CA LYS A 100 3.45 15.64 20.46
C LYS A 100 2.61 14.38 20.38
N LEU A 101 3.20 13.30 19.90
CA LEU A 101 2.51 12.05 19.65
C LEU A 101 2.86 11.03 20.74
N ASN A 102 1.85 10.58 21.47
CA ASN A 102 2.02 9.49 22.42
C ASN A 102 1.96 8.16 21.66
N ILE A 103 3.11 7.49 21.54
CA ILE A 103 3.19 6.14 20.97
C ILE A 103 3.28 5.06 22.06
N ALA A 104 3.41 5.43 23.34
CA ALA A 104 3.59 4.50 24.45
C ALA A 104 2.42 3.52 24.61
N SER A 105 1.17 3.96 24.39
CA SER A 105 -0.01 3.08 24.43
C SER A 105 -0.03 2.03 23.33
N ALA A 106 0.62 2.28 22.20
CA ALA A 106 0.78 1.31 21.11
C ALA A 106 1.98 0.36 21.32
N LEU A 107 2.91 0.75 22.19
CA LEU A 107 4.15 0.03 22.49
C LEU A 107 4.03 -0.92 23.69
N GLY A 108 2.86 -1.09 24.31
CA GLY A 108 2.74 -1.92 25.52
C GLY A 108 3.70 -1.48 26.65
N THR A 109 3.77 -2.21 27.75
CA THR A 109 4.65 -1.85 28.87
C THR A 109 6.14 -2.14 28.64
N ASN A 110 6.55 -2.60 27.45
CA ASN A 110 7.93 -3.01 27.16
C ASN A 110 8.50 -2.22 25.96
N SER A 111 9.74 -1.76 26.03
CA SER A 111 10.45 -1.03 24.96
C SER A 111 10.82 -1.87 23.71
N GLU A 112 10.15 -3.01 23.51
CA GLU A 112 10.40 -3.99 22.44
C GLU A 112 9.57 -3.74 21.16
N TYR A 113 8.59 -2.83 21.18
CA TYR A 113 7.58 -2.70 20.12
C TYR A 113 7.89 -1.71 18.99
N LEU A 114 9.05 -1.05 19.00
CA LEU A 114 9.55 -0.40 17.78
C LEU A 114 9.99 -1.42 16.72
N TYR A 115 9.92 -2.74 17.02
CA TYR A 115 10.49 -3.79 16.19
C TYR A 115 11.90 -3.38 15.72
N ASP A 116 12.10 -3.29 14.41
CA ASP A 116 13.36 -2.86 13.79
C ASP A 116 13.37 -1.38 13.40
N GLY A 117 12.23 -0.68 13.47
CA GLY A 117 12.14 0.75 13.16
C GLY A 117 10.72 1.30 13.00
N LEU A 118 10.65 2.55 12.54
CA LEU A 118 9.42 3.28 12.24
C LEU A 118 9.30 3.67 10.76
N GLN A 119 8.10 3.56 10.21
CA GLN A 119 7.73 4.11 8.90
C GLN A 119 6.75 5.26 9.04
N PHE A 120 7.00 6.34 8.30
CA PHE A 120 6.15 7.52 8.25
C PHE A 120 5.49 7.57 6.86
N ASN A 121 4.18 7.34 6.82
CA ASN A 121 3.38 7.57 5.63
C ASN A 121 2.99 9.04 5.60
N ILE A 122 3.38 9.73 4.54
CA ILE A 122 3.19 11.18 4.45
C ILE A 122 2.37 11.57 3.22
N SER A 123 1.73 12.73 3.28
CA SER A 123 1.18 13.43 2.14
C SER A 123 1.77 14.83 2.06
N LEU A 124 1.59 15.49 0.92
CA LEU A 124 2.10 16.84 0.69
C LEU A 124 0.95 17.79 0.37
N LYS A 125 0.94 18.93 1.06
CA LYS A 125 0.07 20.06 0.78
C LYS A 125 0.82 21.11 -0.01
N ARG A 126 0.25 21.54 -1.13
CA ARG A 126 0.77 22.61 -1.98
C ARG A 126 -0.05 23.87 -1.77
N THR A 127 0.61 24.97 -1.47
CA THR A 127 0.00 26.29 -1.41
C THR A 127 0.55 27.13 -2.55
N ALA A 128 -0.25 27.32 -3.59
CA ALA A 128 0.15 28.09 -4.77
C ALA A 128 0.44 29.55 -4.39
N VAL A 129 1.42 30.15 -5.05
CA VAL A 129 1.73 31.58 -4.96
C VAL A 129 1.68 32.18 -6.34
N ILE A 130 0.90 33.24 -6.51
CA ILE A 130 0.81 33.99 -7.77
C ILE A 130 1.11 35.45 -7.43
N LYS A 131 2.22 35.98 -7.97
CA LYS A 131 2.65 37.36 -7.75
C LYS A 131 2.67 37.76 -6.25
N GLY A 132 3.23 36.89 -5.42
CA GLY A 132 3.35 37.07 -3.97
C GLY A 132 2.10 36.75 -3.15
N VAL A 133 0.94 36.49 -3.78
CA VAL A 133 -0.30 36.16 -3.07
C VAL A 133 -0.43 34.65 -2.91
N LYS A 134 -0.58 34.19 -1.67
CA LYS A 134 -0.85 32.78 -1.34
C LYS A 134 -2.30 32.44 -1.66
N GLY A 135 -2.51 31.37 -2.42
CA GLY A 135 -3.82 30.78 -2.66
C GLY A 135 -4.20 29.76 -1.59
N THR A 136 -5.21 28.95 -1.91
CA THR A 136 -5.66 27.84 -1.05
C THR A 136 -4.65 26.70 -1.06
N SER A 137 -4.48 26.05 0.10
CA SER A 137 -3.67 24.85 0.23
C SER A 137 -4.44 23.61 -0.25
N THR A 138 -3.85 22.84 -1.16
CA THR A 138 -4.45 21.61 -1.72
C THR A 138 -3.51 20.42 -1.57
N SER A 139 -4.05 19.20 -1.46
CA SER A 139 -3.21 18.00 -1.53
C SER A 139 -2.68 17.80 -2.95
N ILE A 140 -1.43 17.40 -3.08
CA ILE A 140 -0.83 17.01 -4.36
C ILE A 140 -0.23 15.60 -4.28
N PRO A 141 -0.16 14.86 -5.40
CA PRO A 141 0.53 13.59 -5.45
C PRO A 141 2.02 13.77 -5.14
N LEU A 142 2.52 12.98 -4.18
CA LEU A 142 3.94 12.85 -3.84
C LEU A 142 4.45 11.54 -4.42
N ILE A 143 5.44 11.60 -5.31
CA ILE A 143 5.95 10.45 -6.04
C ILE A 143 7.43 10.28 -5.77
N TYR A 144 7.81 9.09 -5.33
CA TYR A 144 9.21 8.67 -5.27
C TYR A 144 9.72 8.35 -6.68
N ASP A 145 10.75 9.05 -7.12
CA ASP A 145 11.41 8.82 -8.40
C ASP A 145 12.91 9.11 -8.27
N ARG A 146 13.73 8.06 -8.33
CA ARG A 146 15.20 8.18 -8.21
C ARG A 146 15.81 9.04 -9.32
N SER A 147 15.16 9.14 -10.48
CA SER A 147 15.64 10.00 -11.57
C SER A 147 15.38 11.48 -11.34
N ASN A 148 14.55 11.82 -10.33
CA ASN A 148 14.08 13.16 -10.05
C ASN A 148 13.49 13.88 -11.28
N SER A 149 12.83 13.13 -12.17
CA SER A 149 12.26 13.67 -13.39
C SER A 149 10.97 14.43 -13.09
N PHE A 150 10.93 15.73 -13.46
CA PHE A 150 9.76 16.57 -13.26
C PHE A 150 8.48 15.97 -13.87
N LYS A 151 7.39 16.04 -13.11
CA LYS A 151 6.05 15.66 -13.57
C LYS A 151 5.06 16.77 -13.17
N VAL A 152 4.33 17.27 -14.16
CA VAL A 152 3.35 18.35 -13.98
C VAL A 152 2.33 17.96 -12.90
N SER A 153 1.99 18.90 -12.02
CA SER A 153 1.01 18.74 -10.94
C SER A 153 1.37 17.70 -9.87
N LYS A 154 2.63 17.25 -9.80
CA LYS A 154 3.11 16.30 -8.79
C LYS A 154 4.36 16.88 -8.10
N PHE A 155 4.63 16.44 -6.89
CA PHE A 155 5.93 16.64 -6.26
C PHE A 155 6.74 15.36 -6.42
N ILE A 156 7.89 15.47 -7.05
CA ILE A 156 8.80 14.36 -7.29
C ILE A 156 9.90 14.43 -6.24
N THR A 157 10.16 13.32 -5.56
CA THR A 157 11.22 13.24 -4.56
C THR A 157 12.11 12.03 -4.75
N THR A 158 13.39 12.19 -4.43
CA THR A 158 14.37 11.12 -4.31
C THR A 158 14.41 10.52 -2.90
N THR A 159 13.66 11.08 -1.95
CA THR A 159 13.51 10.51 -0.60
C THR A 159 12.52 9.34 -0.68
N PRO A 160 12.89 8.11 -0.27
CA PRO A 160 11.98 6.98 -0.30
C PRO A 160 10.71 7.22 0.51
N ILE A 161 9.56 6.86 -0.06
CA ILE A 161 8.24 6.94 0.59
C ILE A 161 7.65 5.52 0.66
N PRO A 162 7.18 5.05 1.83
CA PRO A 162 7.21 5.74 3.12
C PRO A 162 8.63 5.92 3.68
N ILE A 163 8.82 6.98 4.46
CA ILE A 163 10.12 7.28 5.09
C ILE A 163 10.33 6.24 6.18
N SER A 164 11.43 5.49 6.13
CA SER A 164 11.74 4.44 7.10
C SER A 164 12.97 4.81 7.91
N LEU A 165 12.86 4.74 9.24
CA LEU A 165 13.96 4.96 10.18
C LEU A 165 14.19 3.70 11.00
N LYS A 166 15.43 3.20 11.05
CA LYS A 166 15.74 2.06 11.92
C LYS A 166 15.72 2.49 13.38
N LYS A 167 15.47 1.53 14.26
CA LYS A 167 15.49 1.74 15.72
C LYS A 167 16.83 2.33 16.21
N VAL A 168 17.95 1.93 15.59
CA VAL A 168 19.29 2.45 15.93
C VAL A 168 19.44 3.94 15.62
N ASP A 169 18.74 4.44 14.60
CA ASP A 169 18.79 5.85 14.20
C ASP A 169 17.86 6.73 15.08
N LEU A 170 16.87 6.12 15.73
CA LEU A 170 15.94 6.74 16.68
C LEU A 170 16.58 6.94 18.07
N SER A 171 17.74 7.60 18.12
CA SER A 171 18.40 7.91 19.38
C SER A 171 17.59 8.90 20.22
N THR A 172 17.33 8.54 21.48
CA THR A 172 16.52 9.35 22.39
C THR A 172 17.15 10.73 22.63
N GLY A 173 16.33 11.78 22.51
CA GLY A 173 16.71 13.17 22.80
C GLY A 173 17.31 13.92 21.61
N ASN A 174 17.69 13.23 20.53
CA ASN A 174 18.28 13.83 19.35
C ASN A 174 17.21 14.18 18.30
N ASP A 175 17.45 15.27 17.58
CA ASP A 175 16.59 15.69 16.47
C ASP A 175 17.07 14.99 15.19
N ILE A 176 16.15 14.32 14.51
CA ILE A 176 16.37 13.68 13.22
C ILE A 176 15.65 14.52 12.18
N SER A 177 16.41 15.12 11.26
CA SER A 177 15.88 15.98 10.21
C SER A 177 15.88 15.26 8.87
N ILE A 178 14.71 15.11 8.26
CA ILE A 178 14.54 14.39 6.99
C ILE A 178 13.93 15.35 5.97
N SER A 179 14.70 15.67 4.94
CA SER A 179 14.25 16.51 3.84
C SER A 179 13.61 15.67 2.74
N LEU A 180 12.56 16.19 2.09
CA LEU A 180 12.11 15.67 0.80
C LEU A 180 12.93 16.34 -0.29
N ASP A 181 13.99 15.66 -0.69
CA ASP A 181 14.84 16.09 -1.79
C ASP A 181 14.06 15.91 -3.09
N GLY A 182 13.69 16.99 -3.76
CA GLY A 182 12.73 16.90 -4.85
C GLY A 182 12.40 18.21 -5.53
N MET A 183 11.46 18.14 -6.47
CA MET A 183 10.97 19.29 -7.25
C MET A 183 9.45 19.20 -7.47
N GLY A 184 8.78 20.35 -7.40
CA GLY A 184 7.34 20.44 -7.62
C GLY A 184 6.92 21.47 -8.67
N GLU A 185 7.60 22.63 -8.81
CA GLU A 185 7.31 23.59 -9.88
C GLU A 185 8.37 23.56 -11.00
N ASN A 186 9.55 22.97 -10.75
CA ASN A 186 10.69 22.93 -11.68
C ASN A 186 11.07 24.34 -12.15
N ILE A 187 11.14 25.27 -11.21
CA ILE A 187 11.52 26.65 -11.49
C ILE A 187 13.05 26.69 -11.62
N ASN A 188 13.52 27.15 -12.78
CA ASN A 188 14.93 27.21 -13.14
C ASN A 188 15.76 28.14 -12.21
N SER A 189 17.09 28.10 -12.34
CA SER A 189 18.16 28.69 -11.51
C SER A 189 18.08 30.16 -11.05
N SER A 190 17.05 30.91 -11.43
CA SER A 190 16.72 32.25 -10.89
C SER A 190 15.68 32.19 -9.75
N GLY A 191 15.19 31.00 -9.40
CA GLY A 191 14.28 30.77 -8.29
C GLY A 191 14.97 30.56 -6.93
N ALA A 192 14.22 30.75 -5.85
CA ALA A 192 14.58 30.33 -4.52
C ALA A 192 13.91 28.99 -4.21
N VAL A 193 14.71 27.99 -3.85
CA VAL A 193 14.24 26.64 -3.53
C VAL A 193 14.63 26.30 -2.10
N LEU A 194 13.64 25.91 -1.28
CA LEU A 194 13.83 25.33 0.03
C LEU A 194 13.12 23.99 0.07
N LYS A 195 13.83 22.95 0.48
CA LYS A 195 13.28 21.60 0.57
C LYS A 195 12.39 21.48 1.80
N PRO A 196 11.15 20.97 1.67
CA PRO A 196 10.33 20.71 2.83
C PRO A 196 10.96 19.58 3.64
N LYS A 197 10.84 19.63 4.97
CA LYS A 197 11.45 18.63 5.86
C LYS A 197 10.56 18.33 7.07
N ILE A 198 10.75 17.14 7.62
CA ILE A 198 10.21 16.75 8.93
C ILE A 198 11.36 16.65 9.93
N ILE A 199 11.12 17.14 11.14
CA ILE A 199 12.01 16.99 12.28
C ILE A 199 11.32 16.07 13.27
N ILE A 200 12.00 14.99 13.65
CA ILE A 200 11.49 13.95 14.55
C ILE A 200 12.40 13.89 15.76
N LYS A 201 11.82 13.83 16.95
CA LYS A 201 12.56 13.64 18.20
C LYS A 201 11.87 12.61 19.07
N LEU A 202 12.53 11.48 19.32
CA LEU A 202 12.09 10.50 20.31
C LEU A 202 12.50 10.94 21.71
N LYS A 203 11.53 11.06 22.61
CA LYS A 203 11.77 11.42 24.01
C LYS A 203 11.91 10.18 24.89
N SER A 204 12.49 10.37 26.08
CA SER A 204 12.70 9.30 27.07
C SER A 204 11.40 8.72 27.63
N ASP A 205 10.29 9.45 27.51
CA ASP A 205 8.95 9.02 27.90
C ASP A 205 8.21 8.26 26.77
N ASN A 206 8.93 7.87 25.70
CA ASN A 206 8.38 7.22 24.51
C ASN A 206 7.31 8.05 23.78
N THR A 207 7.41 9.37 23.86
CA THR A 207 6.66 10.27 22.96
C THR A 207 7.52 10.69 21.78
N LEU A 208 6.88 10.94 20.64
CA LEU A 208 7.52 11.51 19.45
C LEU A 208 7.08 12.96 19.30
N ASP A 209 8.04 13.88 19.26
CA ASP A 209 7.80 15.22 18.74
C ASP A 209 8.01 15.19 17.22
N ILE A 210 7.03 15.67 16.46
CA ILE A 210 7.11 15.82 15.01
C ILE A 210 6.82 17.25 14.62
N GLN A 211 7.73 17.86 13.88
CA GLN A 211 7.56 19.19 13.32
C GLN A 211 7.72 19.15 11.80
N SER A 212 6.72 19.65 11.08
CA SER A 212 6.85 19.94 9.66
C SER A 212 7.49 21.32 9.47
N VAL A 213 8.43 21.43 8.54
CA VAL A 213 9.00 22.71 8.11
C VAL A 213 8.70 22.88 6.62
N SER A 214 7.99 23.95 6.30
CA SER A 214 7.57 24.26 4.93
C SER A 214 8.77 24.44 4.01
N GLY A 215 8.70 23.78 2.86
CA GLY A 215 9.55 24.06 1.71
C GLY A 215 8.88 25.04 0.75
N TYR A 216 9.62 25.48 -0.26
CA TYR A 216 9.07 26.28 -1.34
C TYR A 216 9.91 26.14 -2.62
N ASP A 217 9.25 26.35 -3.74
CA ASP A 217 9.85 26.51 -5.06
C ASP A 217 9.25 27.80 -5.64
N LEU A 218 9.99 28.90 -5.59
CA LEU A 218 9.50 30.24 -5.95
C LEU A 218 10.40 30.87 -7.01
N ASN A 219 9.79 31.37 -8.08
CA ASN A 219 10.46 32.23 -9.04
C ASN A 219 10.59 33.63 -8.45
N MET A 220 11.81 34.10 -8.19
CA MET A 220 12.08 35.37 -7.52
C MET A 220 12.33 36.53 -8.49
N ALA A 221 11.91 36.42 -9.75
CA ALA A 221 11.98 37.53 -10.70
C ALA A 221 11.30 38.78 -10.13
N SER A 222 12.00 39.92 -10.19
CA SER A 222 11.71 41.20 -9.52
C SER A 222 10.21 41.52 -9.36
N GLY A 223 9.64 41.16 -8.19
CA GLY A 223 8.29 41.55 -7.77
C GLY A 223 7.15 40.58 -8.14
N GLU A 224 7.43 39.47 -8.83
CA GLU A 224 6.41 38.53 -9.32
C GLU A 224 6.52 37.13 -8.71
N ASN A 225 6.91 37.02 -7.43
CA ASN A 225 7.10 35.75 -6.72
C ASN A 225 5.97 34.75 -6.99
N SER A 226 6.23 33.78 -7.86
CA SER A 226 5.23 32.79 -8.29
C SER A 226 5.81 31.40 -8.18
N GLY A 227 4.99 30.44 -7.80
CA GLY A 227 5.41 29.07 -7.52
C GLY A 227 4.55 28.45 -6.44
N ALA A 228 5.16 27.75 -5.48
CA ALA A 228 4.40 27.15 -4.39
C ALA A 228 5.21 26.97 -3.09
N TYR A 229 4.49 26.91 -1.98
CA TYR A 229 4.96 26.33 -0.73
C TYR A 229 4.50 24.88 -0.61
N TYR A 230 5.28 24.06 0.09
CA TYR A 230 5.01 22.65 0.31
C TYR A 230 5.10 22.30 1.79
N ASP A 231 4.04 21.72 2.32
CA ASP A 231 3.93 21.31 3.72
C ASP A 231 3.73 19.80 3.81
N ILE A 232 4.59 19.14 4.60
CA ILE A 232 4.49 17.70 4.84
C ILE A 232 3.43 17.44 5.90
N VAL A 233 2.56 16.47 5.64
CA VAL A 233 1.57 15.97 6.60
C VAL A 233 1.87 14.51 6.87
N VAL A 234 2.11 14.14 8.13
CA VAL A 234 2.24 12.74 8.53
C VAL A 234 0.84 12.15 8.69
N ASN A 235 0.52 11.14 7.91
CA ASN A 235 -0.80 10.49 7.90
C ASN A 235 -0.85 9.35 8.92
N THR A 236 0.16 8.49 8.90
CA THR A 236 0.29 7.37 9.84
C THR A 236 1.74 7.11 10.16
N ILE A 237 1.97 6.57 11.35
CA ILE A 237 3.26 6.05 11.77
C ILE A 237 3.07 4.57 12.10
N ASN A 238 3.94 3.75 11.52
CA ASN A 238 3.91 2.31 11.69
C ASN A 238 5.24 1.86 12.30
N SER A 239 5.22 0.87 13.18
CA SER A 239 6.41 0.08 13.47
C SER A 239 6.58 -1.02 12.43
N PHE A 240 7.82 -1.41 12.10
CA PHE A 240 8.08 -2.45 11.10
C PHE A 240 9.14 -3.46 11.53
N GLU A 241 9.01 -4.70 11.04
CA GLU A 241 10.03 -5.75 11.14
C GLU A 241 10.84 -5.80 9.83
N ILE A 242 12.15 -5.99 9.94
CA ILE A 242 13.05 -6.27 8.81
C ILE A 242 13.13 -7.80 8.65
N LEU A 243 12.86 -8.26 7.44
CA LEU A 243 13.03 -9.65 7.06
C LEU A 243 14.53 -9.96 6.90
N SER A 244 14.96 -11.11 7.41
CA SER A 244 16.32 -11.62 7.24
C SER A 244 16.65 -11.94 5.77
N THR A 245 15.63 -12.13 4.93
CA THR A 245 15.76 -12.38 3.49
C THR A 245 14.78 -11.50 2.72
N PRO A 246 15.18 -10.92 1.58
CA PRO A 246 14.28 -10.10 0.79
C PRO A 246 13.13 -10.95 0.21
N ILE A 247 11.99 -10.29 -0.01
CA ILE A 247 10.89 -10.81 -0.81
C ILE A 247 11.39 -10.85 -2.26
N THR A 248 11.62 -12.06 -2.76
CA THR A 248 12.05 -12.28 -4.14
C THR A 248 10.88 -12.59 -5.08
N GLN A 249 9.70 -12.88 -4.52
CA GLN A 249 8.50 -13.20 -5.30
C GLN A 249 7.25 -12.67 -4.60
N TYR A 250 6.50 -11.83 -5.31
CA TYR A 250 5.18 -11.38 -4.92
C TYR A 250 4.11 -12.41 -5.34
N LEU A 251 3.00 -12.44 -4.61
CA LEU A 251 1.84 -13.23 -5.00
C LEU A 251 1.31 -12.74 -6.36
N PRO A 252 1.00 -13.66 -7.30
CA PRO A 252 0.37 -13.30 -8.57
C PRO A 252 -0.94 -12.54 -8.38
N ASP A 253 -1.34 -11.78 -9.40
CA ASP A 253 -2.68 -11.18 -9.49
C ASP A 253 -3.78 -12.23 -9.33
N GLY A 254 -4.84 -11.92 -8.60
CA GLY A 254 -5.98 -12.81 -8.40
C GLY A 254 -5.72 -14.03 -7.51
N THR A 255 -4.57 -14.11 -6.82
CA THR A 255 -4.30 -15.17 -5.84
C THR A 255 -5.34 -15.10 -4.73
N ILE A 256 -6.11 -16.18 -4.57
CA ILE A 256 -7.11 -16.29 -3.51
C ILE A 256 -6.40 -16.49 -2.17
N LEU A 257 -6.60 -15.55 -1.26
CA LEU A 257 -6.07 -15.58 0.11
C LEU A 257 -7.10 -16.18 1.07
N PHE A 258 -8.39 -15.98 0.79
CA PHE A 258 -9.51 -16.55 1.54
C PHE A 258 -10.69 -16.80 0.60
N ASP A 259 -11.35 -17.94 0.76
CA ASP A 259 -12.56 -18.32 0.04
C ASP A 259 -13.51 -19.01 1.03
N GLY A 260 -14.69 -18.43 1.26
CA GLY A 260 -15.62 -18.92 2.28
C GLY A 260 -16.74 -17.94 2.58
N SER A 261 -17.24 -17.95 3.81
CA SER A 261 -18.21 -16.95 4.29
C SER A 261 -18.06 -16.79 5.79
N THR A 262 -17.67 -15.59 6.25
CA THR A 262 -17.45 -15.33 7.67
C THR A 262 -17.96 -13.95 8.09
N ASN A 263 -18.51 -13.90 9.30
CA ASN A 263 -18.84 -12.66 10.03
C ASN A 263 -17.75 -12.27 11.03
N ASP A 264 -16.74 -13.12 11.19
CA ASP A 264 -15.55 -12.89 11.99
C ASP A 264 -14.36 -12.50 11.09
N SER A 265 -13.16 -12.51 11.65
CA SER A 265 -11.94 -12.32 10.88
C SER A 265 -11.74 -13.42 9.82
N ALA A 266 -11.68 -13.02 8.55
CA ALA A 266 -11.25 -13.87 7.44
C ALA A 266 -9.74 -14.13 7.56
N LYS A 267 -9.36 -15.37 7.89
CA LYS A 267 -7.96 -15.79 7.99
C LYS A 267 -7.38 -15.98 6.60
N LEU A 268 -6.28 -15.30 6.32
CA LEU A 268 -5.65 -15.28 5.00
C LEU A 268 -4.54 -16.33 4.91
N SER A 269 -4.45 -16.98 3.76
CA SER A 269 -3.42 -17.96 3.42
C SER A 269 -2.34 -17.37 2.50
N ASN A 270 -1.22 -18.07 2.35
CA ASN A 270 -0.11 -17.71 1.44
C ASN A 270 0.62 -16.39 1.73
N LEU A 271 0.39 -15.82 2.91
CA LEU A 271 1.03 -14.61 3.39
C LEU A 271 2.41 -14.88 4.00
N ILE A 272 3.38 -14.01 3.74
CA ILE A 272 4.70 -14.02 4.39
C ILE A 272 4.76 -12.86 5.38
N ASN A 273 4.91 -13.19 6.66
CA ASN A 273 4.98 -12.21 7.76
C ASN A 273 3.96 -11.06 7.60
N GLY A 274 2.69 -11.43 7.44
CA GLY A 274 1.61 -10.53 7.06
C GLY A 274 1.56 -10.25 5.56
N PHE A 275 1.28 -9.01 5.16
CA PHE A 275 1.05 -8.69 3.75
C PHE A 275 2.34 -8.50 2.94
N SER A 276 3.52 -8.88 3.45
CA SER A 276 4.81 -8.46 2.89
C SER A 276 4.94 -8.84 1.41
N ASN A 277 4.54 -10.06 1.04
CA ASN A 277 4.56 -10.60 -0.32
C ASN A 277 3.33 -10.23 -1.19
N VAL A 278 2.47 -9.31 -0.74
CA VAL A 278 1.40 -8.72 -1.56
C VAL A 278 1.93 -7.49 -2.29
N GLY A 279 1.80 -7.48 -3.62
CA GLY A 279 2.31 -6.41 -4.49
C GLY A 279 1.39 -5.18 -4.54
N GLY A 280 0.28 -5.27 -5.30
CA GLY A 280 -0.61 -4.12 -5.54
C GLY A 280 -1.64 -3.87 -4.44
N GLY A 281 -2.09 -4.93 -3.77
CA GLY A 281 -3.11 -4.85 -2.73
C GLY A 281 -4.00 -6.08 -2.72
N ILE A 282 -5.17 -5.94 -2.11
CA ILE A 282 -6.20 -6.98 -2.03
C ILE A 282 -7.57 -6.44 -2.39
N GLU A 283 -8.39 -7.30 -2.97
CA GLU A 283 -9.80 -7.08 -3.18
C GLU A 283 -10.57 -7.92 -2.17
N VAL A 284 -11.41 -7.28 -1.37
CA VAL A 284 -12.30 -7.93 -0.40
C VAL A 284 -13.70 -7.95 -1.00
N THR A 285 -14.22 -9.15 -1.22
CA THR A 285 -15.60 -9.38 -1.63
C THR A 285 -16.46 -9.60 -0.40
N LEU A 286 -17.44 -8.71 -0.22
CA LEU A 286 -18.48 -8.84 0.77
C LEU A 286 -19.70 -9.52 0.17
N SER A 287 -20.44 -10.24 1.00
CA SER A 287 -21.73 -10.80 0.64
C SER A 287 -22.67 -9.72 0.14
N ASN A 288 -23.41 -10.02 -0.93
CA ASN A 288 -24.51 -9.18 -1.41
C ASN A 288 -25.75 -9.20 -0.49
N HIS A 289 -25.65 -9.78 0.69
CA HIS A 289 -26.69 -9.81 1.71
C HIS A 289 -26.19 -9.16 3.00
N LEU A 290 -27.10 -8.53 3.74
CA LEU A 290 -26.85 -8.10 5.11
C LEU A 290 -27.43 -9.11 6.08
N TYR A 291 -26.69 -9.35 7.16
CA TYR A 291 -27.05 -10.30 8.19
C TYR A 291 -27.37 -9.55 9.47
N TYR A 292 -28.43 -9.94 10.14
CA TYR A 292 -28.85 -9.41 11.42
C TYR A 292 -28.46 -10.40 12.52
N LEU A 293 -27.87 -9.91 13.61
CA LEU A 293 -27.58 -10.74 14.79
C LEU A 293 -28.61 -10.43 15.89
N ASN A 294 -29.52 -11.36 16.15
CA ASN A 294 -30.26 -11.45 17.40
C ASN A 294 -30.15 -12.89 17.90
N SER A 295 -30.36 -13.09 19.21
CA SER A 295 -29.77 -14.14 20.04
C SER A 295 -29.84 -15.57 19.50
N ASP A 296 -30.78 -15.93 18.62
CA ASP A 296 -30.90 -17.30 18.09
C ASP A 296 -31.40 -17.35 16.62
N THR A 297 -30.58 -16.90 15.67
CA THR A 297 -30.66 -17.20 14.21
C THR A 297 -31.70 -16.42 13.36
N PHE A 298 -31.23 -15.62 12.37
CA PHE A 298 -31.34 -15.85 10.90
C PHE A 298 -31.38 -14.58 10.00
N ILE A 299 -31.11 -14.84 8.72
CA ILE A 299 -30.64 -14.01 7.61
C ILE A 299 -31.74 -13.10 7.06
N ILE A 300 -31.40 -11.85 6.74
CA ILE A 300 -32.26 -11.04 5.87
C ILE A 300 -31.75 -11.15 4.44
N LYS A 301 -32.43 -11.98 3.64
CA LYS A 301 -32.27 -12.00 2.19
C LYS A 301 -33.28 -11.02 1.61
N ASP A 302 -32.86 -9.78 1.39
CA ASP A 302 -33.60 -8.93 0.45
C ASP A 302 -32.72 -8.51 -0.72
N ASN A 303 -33.36 -8.43 -1.87
CA ASN A 303 -32.79 -8.05 -3.15
C ASN A 303 -32.34 -6.59 -3.03
N THR A 304 -31.03 -6.37 -3.18
CA THR A 304 -30.25 -5.14 -2.95
C THR A 304 -30.67 -3.91 -3.76
N ALA A 305 -31.82 -3.92 -4.41
CA ALA A 305 -32.32 -2.81 -5.21
C ALA A 305 -32.53 -1.50 -4.44
N LYS A 306 -32.49 -1.51 -3.10
CA LYS A 306 -32.71 -0.31 -2.25
C LYS A 306 -31.59 -0.01 -1.24
N MET A 307 -30.55 -0.84 -1.15
CA MET A 307 -29.34 -0.55 -0.36
C MET A 307 -28.12 -0.77 -1.25
N THR A 308 -27.45 0.33 -1.62
CA THR A 308 -26.23 0.25 -2.42
C THR A 308 -25.03 0.29 -1.48
N PHE A 309 -24.37 -0.84 -1.27
CA PHE A 309 -23.04 -0.87 -0.67
C PHE A 309 -22.07 -1.57 -1.62
N ASN A 310 -20.80 -1.17 -1.59
CA ASN A 310 -19.78 -1.79 -2.42
C ASN A 310 -19.53 -3.21 -1.92
N THR A 311 -19.94 -4.21 -2.70
CA THR A 311 -19.67 -5.63 -2.42
C THR A 311 -18.25 -6.03 -2.80
N SER A 312 -17.51 -5.19 -3.52
CA SER A 312 -16.10 -5.36 -3.81
C SER A 312 -15.35 -4.10 -3.38
N ILE A 313 -14.35 -4.29 -2.53
CA ILE A 313 -13.56 -3.21 -1.95
C ILE A 313 -12.09 -3.48 -2.25
N LYS A 314 -11.47 -2.60 -3.02
CA LYS A 314 -10.02 -2.65 -3.29
C LYS A 314 -9.26 -1.88 -2.22
N ILE A 315 -8.30 -2.55 -1.61
CA ILE A 315 -7.41 -2.01 -0.59
C ILE A 315 -6.00 -2.11 -1.11
N SER A 316 -5.40 -0.94 -1.32
CA SER A 316 -4.04 -0.81 -1.82
C SER A 316 -3.01 -1.26 -0.77
N LYS A 317 -1.86 -1.73 -1.26
CA LYS A 317 -0.78 -2.30 -0.43
C LYS A 317 -0.35 -1.39 0.72
N GLU A 318 -0.25 -0.09 0.49
CA GLU A 318 0.14 0.89 1.52
C GLU A 318 -0.87 1.03 2.66
N LYS A 319 -2.11 0.54 2.47
CA LYS A 319 -3.14 0.48 3.52
C LYS A 319 -3.18 -0.86 4.25
N LEU A 320 -2.42 -1.86 3.80
CA LEU A 320 -2.34 -3.20 4.39
C LEU A 320 -1.39 -3.26 5.59
N ILE A 321 -1.69 -2.43 6.59
CA ILE A 321 -0.92 -2.30 7.83
C ILE A 321 -1.74 -2.88 8.98
N ASP A 322 -1.15 -3.70 9.83
CA ASP A 322 -1.84 -4.28 11.00
C ASP A 322 -2.41 -3.19 11.91
N GLY A 323 -3.69 -3.30 12.24
CA GLY A 323 -4.45 -2.32 13.02
C GLY A 323 -5.07 -1.18 12.20
N ASN A 324 -4.83 -1.10 10.89
CA ASN A 324 -5.45 -0.08 10.06
C ASN A 324 -6.95 -0.33 9.89
N SER A 325 -7.76 0.71 10.12
CA SER A 325 -9.21 0.67 9.92
C SER A 325 -9.59 1.57 8.75
N ILE A 326 -10.05 0.95 7.67
CA ILE A 326 -10.46 1.64 6.46
C ILE A 326 -11.95 1.93 6.58
N SER A 327 -12.29 3.19 6.84
CA SER A 327 -13.67 3.66 7.05
C SER A 327 -14.33 4.11 5.75
N ASP A 328 -15.63 4.40 5.82
CA ASP A 328 -16.45 4.98 4.74
C ASP A 328 -16.60 4.11 3.49
N LEU A 329 -16.44 2.79 3.65
CA LEU A 329 -16.54 1.82 2.56
C LEU A 329 -17.98 1.49 2.16
N VAL A 330 -18.96 1.87 3.00
CA VAL A 330 -20.37 1.53 2.85
C VAL A 330 -21.21 2.80 3.08
N VAL A 331 -21.68 3.41 1.99
CA VAL A 331 -22.65 4.50 2.04
C VAL A 331 -24.03 3.89 2.03
N ILE A 332 -24.68 3.82 3.18
CA ILE A 332 -26.09 3.44 3.25
C ILE A 332 -26.91 4.70 3.10
N SER A 333 -27.40 4.95 1.91
CA SER A 333 -28.40 5.99 1.69
C SER A 333 -29.62 5.69 2.56
N PRO A 334 -30.08 6.64 3.40
CA PRO A 334 -31.27 6.43 4.19
C PRO A 334 -32.45 6.26 3.24
N ALA A 335 -33.10 5.10 3.29
CA ALA A 335 -34.41 4.91 2.71
C ALA A 335 -35.36 4.44 3.81
N SER A 336 -36.61 4.91 3.78
CA SER A 336 -37.68 4.34 4.58
C SER A 336 -38.00 2.95 4.02
N PHE A 337 -37.73 1.90 4.79
CA PHE A 337 -37.99 0.52 4.37
C PHE A 337 -39.24 -0.02 5.07
N SER A 338 -40.20 -0.52 4.30
CA SER A 338 -41.33 -1.31 4.79
C SER A 338 -41.29 -2.69 4.14
N GLY A 339 -41.46 -3.76 4.92
CA GLY A 339 -41.71 -5.11 4.38
C GLY A 339 -40.51 -6.05 4.27
N TRP A 340 -39.42 -5.82 5.03
CA TRP A 340 -38.29 -6.76 5.10
C TRP A 340 -38.74 -8.10 5.68
N LYS A 341 -38.60 -9.19 4.92
CA LYS A 341 -38.91 -10.54 5.40
C LYS A 341 -37.67 -11.14 6.07
N ILE A 342 -37.79 -11.51 7.34
CA ILE A 342 -36.78 -12.32 8.01
C ILE A 342 -36.91 -13.75 7.45
N GLY A 343 -35.88 -14.30 6.82
CA GLY A 343 -35.90 -15.68 6.33
C GLY A 343 -35.12 -16.59 7.27
N THR A 344 -35.72 -17.65 7.79
CA THR A 344 -34.97 -18.71 8.49
C THR A 344 -34.17 -19.56 7.49
N SER A 345 -33.14 -20.32 7.92
CA SER A 345 -32.38 -21.24 7.04
C SER A 345 -33.26 -22.17 6.22
N ASP A 346 -34.47 -22.43 6.74
CA ASP A 346 -35.34 -23.49 6.27
C ASP A 346 -36.40 -22.95 5.28
N GLY A 347 -36.24 -21.71 4.80
CA GLY A 347 -37.11 -21.11 3.78
C GLY A 347 -38.50 -20.74 4.27
N VAL A 348 -38.75 -20.76 5.59
CA VAL A 348 -40.01 -20.33 6.17
C VAL A 348 -40.04 -18.80 6.22
N ALA A 349 -41.03 -18.21 5.56
CA ALA A 349 -41.24 -16.77 5.50
C ALA A 349 -41.52 -16.23 6.91
N GLY A 350 -40.52 -15.58 7.51
CA GLY A 350 -40.65 -14.89 8.78
C GLY A 350 -41.25 -13.48 8.64
N THR A 351 -41.69 -12.99 9.80
CA THR A 351 -42.39 -11.72 10.03
C THR A 351 -41.70 -10.53 9.39
N SER A 352 -42.50 -9.55 8.92
CA SER A 352 -41.99 -8.31 8.37
C SER A 352 -41.39 -7.42 9.46
N LEU A 353 -40.13 -7.00 9.32
CA LEU A 353 -39.58 -5.90 10.10
C LEU A 353 -40.16 -4.58 9.56
N ASN A 354 -40.86 -3.86 10.44
CA ASN A 354 -41.26 -2.47 10.23
C ASN A 354 -40.34 -1.60 11.10
N ASP A 355 -39.13 -1.41 10.61
CA ASP A 355 -38.16 -0.54 11.28
C ASP A 355 -37.59 0.49 10.31
N SER A 356 -37.28 1.66 10.87
CA SER A 356 -36.61 2.73 10.14
C SER A 356 -35.12 2.63 10.44
N PHE A 357 -34.27 2.59 9.42
CA PHE A 357 -32.83 2.61 9.62
C PHE A 357 -32.32 4.04 9.38
N VAL A 358 -31.58 4.58 10.35
CA VAL A 358 -30.79 5.78 10.10
C VAL A 358 -29.51 5.32 9.44
N SER A 359 -29.05 6.04 8.42
CA SER A 359 -27.74 5.84 7.80
C SER A 359 -26.68 5.51 8.86
N GLY A 360 -26.07 4.32 8.77
CA GLY A 360 -24.98 3.93 9.64
C GLY A 360 -23.68 4.57 9.18
N THR A 361 -23.17 5.55 9.92
CA THR A 361 -21.79 6.04 9.79
C THR A 361 -20.87 5.18 10.67
N GLY A 362 -19.81 4.58 10.11
CA GLY A 362 -18.85 3.80 10.89
C GLY A 362 -18.55 2.38 10.38
N SER A 363 -19.03 2.02 9.18
CA SER A 363 -18.63 0.78 8.54
C SER A 363 -17.15 0.82 8.16
N SER A 364 -16.37 -0.18 8.58
CA SER A 364 -14.93 -0.25 8.29
C SER A 364 -14.46 -1.67 7.97
N ILE A 365 -13.32 -1.75 7.29
CA ILE A 365 -12.52 -2.97 7.21
C ILE A 365 -11.29 -2.79 8.09
N LEU A 366 -11.13 -3.66 9.09
CA LEU A 366 -9.96 -3.73 9.94
C LEU A 366 -8.94 -4.72 9.35
N ILE A 367 -7.74 -4.23 9.11
CA ILE A 367 -6.59 -5.03 8.70
C ILE A 367 -5.92 -5.62 9.93
N GLN A 368 -5.64 -6.92 9.90
CA GLN A 368 -4.89 -7.63 10.93
C GLN A 368 -3.71 -8.35 10.29
N LYS A 369 -2.63 -8.62 11.05
CA LYS A 369 -1.39 -9.25 10.54
C LYS A 369 -1.62 -10.34 9.48
N ASN A 370 -2.50 -11.32 9.71
CA ASN A 370 -2.84 -12.38 8.74
C ASN A 370 -4.34 -12.55 8.53
N ALA A 371 -5.13 -11.51 8.77
CA ALA A 371 -6.58 -11.59 8.69
C ALA A 371 -7.21 -10.26 8.35
N ILE A 372 -8.47 -10.29 7.94
CA ILE A 372 -9.25 -9.09 7.70
C ILE A 372 -10.60 -9.25 8.38
N LYS A 373 -11.05 -8.19 9.05
CA LYS A 373 -12.35 -8.17 9.69
C LYS A 373 -13.23 -7.08 9.10
N SER A 374 -14.42 -7.48 8.67
CA SER A 374 -15.47 -6.56 8.27
C SER A 374 -16.22 -6.10 9.52
N ASN A 375 -16.27 -4.79 9.71
CA ASN A 375 -17.02 -4.11 10.75
C ASN A 375 -18.05 -3.20 10.05
N VAL A 376 -18.95 -3.80 9.26
CA VAL A 376 -20.08 -3.07 8.68
C VAL A 376 -21.18 -3.01 9.74
N TYR A 377 -21.63 -1.80 10.07
CA TYR A 377 -22.67 -1.57 11.06
C TYR A 377 -23.72 -0.62 10.51
N VAL A 378 -24.99 -0.96 10.73
CA VAL A 378 -26.15 -0.12 10.41
C VAL A 378 -26.97 0.03 11.68
N GLN A 379 -27.29 1.27 12.05
CA GLN A 379 -28.05 1.59 13.26
C GLN A 379 -29.54 1.67 12.94
N SER A 380 -30.37 0.96 13.71
CA SER A 380 -31.82 1.13 13.68
C SER A 380 -32.23 2.41 14.42
N VAL A 381 -33.30 3.08 13.97
CA VAL A 381 -33.93 4.23 14.67
C VAL A 381 -34.51 3.83 16.03
N LYS A 382 -34.90 2.56 16.21
CA LYS A 382 -35.65 2.13 17.40
C LYS A 382 -34.77 1.65 18.56
N ASN A 383 -33.59 1.09 18.31
CA ASN A 383 -32.74 0.51 19.35
C ASN A 383 -31.24 0.60 18.96
N ASP A 384 -30.40 1.16 19.85
CA ASP A 384 -28.94 1.27 19.69
C ASP A 384 -28.19 -0.07 19.69
N THR A 385 -28.88 -1.18 19.93
CA THR A 385 -28.28 -2.52 20.07
C THR A 385 -28.37 -3.36 18.81
N GLU A 386 -29.15 -2.96 17.81
CA GLU A 386 -29.35 -3.75 16.60
C GLU A 386 -28.25 -3.48 15.56
N ARG A 387 -27.57 -4.54 15.13
CA ARG A 387 -26.42 -4.45 14.23
C ARG A 387 -26.61 -5.36 13.02
N LEU A 388 -26.68 -4.76 11.84
CA LEU A 388 -26.55 -5.45 10.56
C LEU A 388 -25.08 -5.51 10.14
N PHE A 389 -24.64 -6.64 9.58
CA PHE A 389 -23.27 -6.84 9.09
C PHE A 389 -23.23 -7.52 7.71
N ALA A 390 -22.21 -7.23 6.92
CA ALA A 390 -21.91 -7.96 5.68
C ALA A 390 -20.78 -8.97 5.95
N ARG A 391 -20.93 -10.20 5.46
CA ARG A 391 -19.91 -11.25 5.59
C ARG A 391 -18.81 -11.05 4.56
N ILE A 392 -17.58 -11.43 4.90
CA ILE A 392 -16.51 -11.56 3.90
C ILE A 392 -16.69 -12.91 3.22
N GLU A 393 -16.76 -12.91 1.89
CA GLU A 393 -16.89 -14.12 1.08
C GLU A 393 -15.58 -14.51 0.41
N GLN A 394 -14.81 -13.53 -0.05
CA GLN A 394 -13.54 -13.79 -0.71
C GLN A 394 -12.55 -12.67 -0.44
N VAL A 395 -11.27 -13.03 -0.36
CA VAL A 395 -10.16 -12.08 -0.41
C VAL A 395 -9.15 -12.58 -1.43
N LYS A 396 -8.79 -11.74 -2.39
CA LYS A 396 -7.78 -12.06 -3.41
C LYS A 396 -6.80 -10.92 -3.59
N THR A 397 -5.60 -11.19 -4.06
CA THR A 397 -4.64 -10.15 -4.44
C THR A 397 -5.09 -9.45 -5.72
N TYR A 398 -4.69 -8.19 -5.86
CA TYR A 398 -4.71 -7.54 -7.17
C TYR A 398 -3.38 -6.82 -7.47
N LEU A 399 -3.02 -6.72 -8.75
CA LEU A 399 -1.97 -5.83 -9.22
C LEU A 399 -2.53 -4.44 -9.45
N TYR A 400 -1.83 -3.42 -8.98
CA TYR A 400 -2.22 -2.03 -9.23
C TYR A 400 -2.18 -1.78 -10.74
N ASP A 401 -3.34 -1.50 -11.33
CA ASP A 401 -3.41 -1.07 -12.73
C ASP A 401 -2.94 0.38 -12.75
N SER A 402 -1.73 0.63 -13.25
CA SER A 402 -1.14 1.97 -13.37
C SER A 402 -1.87 2.87 -14.40
N LYS A 403 -3.09 2.50 -14.81
CA LYS A 403 -3.87 3.13 -15.87
C LYS A 403 -5.08 3.93 -15.40
N VAL A 404 -5.23 4.18 -14.11
CA VAL A 404 -6.18 5.19 -13.62
C VAL A 404 -5.39 6.31 -12.94
N GLU A 405 -4.85 7.19 -13.76
CA GLU A 405 -4.49 8.57 -13.39
C GLU A 405 -5.50 9.54 -14.02
#